data_AF-A0A2R6K7I9-F1
#
_entry.id   AF-A0A2R6K7I9-F1
#
_cell.length_a   1.000
_cell.length_b   1.000
_cell.length_c   1.000
_cell.angle_alpha   90.00
_cell.angle_beta   90.00
_cell.angle_gamma   90.00
#
_symmetry.space_group_name_H-M   'P 1'
#
loop_
_entity.id
_entity.type
_entity.pdbx_description
1 polymer ?
#
loop_
_entity_poly.entity_id
_entity_poly.type
_entity_poly.pdbx_seq_one_letter_code
_entity_poly.pdbx_strand_id
1 'polypeptide(L)' 'MDIEREMLVEIAVSVGAVATFIVALLIVGSSNGGSGLSSTGAVELIGVVFGFILLMSGVGIFLDRR' A
#
# COMPACT_ATOMS: atom_id res chain seq x y z
N MET A 1 28.87 -4.75 10.17
CA MET A 1 28.39 -4.86 8.77
C MET A 1 26.93 -4.39 8.75
N ASP A 2 26.68 -3.20 9.27
CA ASP A 2 25.34 -2.78 9.70
C ASP A 2 24.53 -2.13 8.56
N ILE A 3 25.22 -1.57 7.57
CA ILE A 3 24.65 -1.03 6.31
C ILE A 3 23.77 -2.07 5.61
N GLU A 4 24.17 -3.35 5.65
CA GLU A 4 23.46 -4.43 4.97
C GLU A 4 22.09 -4.71 5.60
N ARG A 5 21.98 -4.62 6.94
CA ARG A 5 20.72 -4.81 7.65
C ARG A 5 19.75 -3.65 7.46
N GLU A 6 20.26 -2.42 7.48
CA GLU A 6 19.45 -1.21 7.30
C GLU A 6 18.88 -1.13 5.88
N MET A 7 19.72 -1.40 4.87
CA MET A 7 19.31 -1.46 3.47
C MET A 7 18.28 -2.58 3.22
N LEU A 8 18.45 -3.74 3.86
CA LEU A 8 17.46 -4.82 3.79
C LEU A 8 16.11 -4.43 4.38
N VAL A 9 16.09 -3.65 5.47
CA VAL A 9 14.85 -3.17 6.09
C VAL A 9 14.13 -2.19 5.17
N GLU A 10 14.83 -1.22 4.59
CA GLU A 10 14.21 -0.28 3.65
C GLU A 10 13.61 -0.98 2.44
N ILE A 11 14.34 -1.92 1.84
CA ILE A 11 13.86 -2.71 0.70
C ILE A 11 12.63 -3.52 1.13
N ALA A 12 12.69 -4.23 2.26
CA ALA A 12 11.59 -5.05 2.73
C ALA A 12 10.33 -4.22 3.02
N VAL A 13 10.49 -3.03 3.58
CA VAL A 13 9.40 -2.10 3.87
C VAL A 13 8.77 -1.56 2.58
N SER A 14 9.59 -1.16 1.61
CA SER A 14 9.12 -0.68 0.31
C SER A 14 8.36 -1.77 -0.45
N VAL A 15 8.95 -2.97 -0.56
CA VAL A 15 8.31 -4.13 -1.21
C VAL A 15 7.02 -4.51 -0.48
N GLY A 16 7.04 -4.51 0.86
CA GLY A 16 5.86 -4.80 1.67
C GLY A 16 4.72 -3.80 1.47
N ALA A 17 5.04 -2.50 1.37
CA ALA A 17 4.06 -1.46 1.11
C ALA A 17 3.40 -1.62 -0.27
N VAL A 18 4.21 -1.86 -1.31
CA VAL A 18 3.70 -2.09 -2.68
C VAL A 18 2.84 -3.36 -2.74
N ALA A 19 3.31 -4.46 -2.13
CA ALA A 19 2.54 -5.70 -2.09
C ALA A 19 1.18 -5.51 -1.39
N THR A 20 1.17 -4.78 -0.28
CA THR A 20 -0.06 -4.44 0.46
C THR A 20 -1.02 -3.64 -0.41
N PHE A 21 -0.52 -2.65 -1.16
CA PHE A 21 -1.34 -1.85 -2.06
C PHE A 21 -1.97 -2.70 -3.18
N ILE A 22 -1.17 -3.57 -3.80
CA ILE A 22 -1.67 -4.49 -4.84
C ILE A 22 -2.78 -5.38 -4.29
N VAL A 23 -2.59 -5.97 -3.11
CA VAL A 23 -3.61 -6.82 -2.47
C VAL A 23 -4.91 -6.02 -2.22
N ALA A 24 -4.81 -4.79 -1.74
CA ALA A 24 -5.98 -3.93 -1.53
C ALA A 24 -6.72 -3.63 -2.84
N LEU A 25 -5.99 -3.36 -3.94
CA LEU A 25 -6.59 -3.16 -5.26
C LEU A 25 -7.27 -4.44 -5.78
N LEU A 26 -6.68 -5.61 -5.57
CA LEU A 26 -7.26 -6.88 -5.97
C LEU A 26 -8.56 -7.17 -5.20
N ILE A 27 -8.62 -6.83 -3.91
CA ILE A 27 -9.83 -6.99 -3.10
C ILE A 27 -10.96 -6.10 -3.62
N VAL A 28 -10.69 -4.80 -3.84
CA VAL A 28 -11.71 -3.87 -4.37
C VAL A 28 -12.11 -4.23 -5.80
N GLY A 29 -11.13 -4.56 -6.64
CA GLY A 29 -11.35 -4.94 -8.03
C GLY A 29 -12.16 -6.24 -8.17
N SER A 30 -11.90 -7.25 -7.35
CA SER A 30 -12.65 -8.52 -7.40
C SER A 30 -14.07 -8.41 -6.83
N SER A 31 -14.30 -7.53 -5.85
CA SER A 31 -15.62 -7.30 -5.26
C SER A 31 -16.53 -6.41 -6.10
N ASN A 32 -15.96 -5.50 -6.91
CA ASN A 32 -16.72 -4.48 -7.65
C ASN A 32 -16.52 -4.49 -9.17
N GLY A 33 -15.62 -5.32 -9.70
CA GLY A 33 -15.20 -5.34 -11.10
C GLY A 33 -15.99 -6.27 -11.99
N GLY A 34 -17.31 -6.09 -12.06
CA GLY A 34 -18.17 -6.75 -13.05
C GLY A 34 -17.93 -6.21 -14.47
N SER A 35 -18.99 -5.77 -15.17
CA SER A 35 -18.89 -5.19 -16.53
C SER A 35 -18.25 -3.79 -16.58
N GLY A 36 -17.72 -3.28 -15.47
CA GLY A 36 -17.14 -1.95 -15.28
C GLY A 36 -17.04 -1.62 -13.80
N LEU A 37 -16.33 -0.55 -13.44
CA LEU A 37 -16.31 -0.09 -12.04
C LEU A 37 -17.68 0.47 -11.65
N SER A 38 -18.29 -0.14 -10.62
CA SER A 38 -19.49 0.43 -9.99
C SER A 38 -19.15 1.78 -9.32
N SER A 39 -20.16 2.64 -9.14
CA SER A 39 -19.98 3.90 -8.40
C SER A 39 -19.43 3.67 -6.99
N THR A 40 -19.84 2.57 -6.35
CA THR A 40 -19.35 2.17 -5.02
C THR A 40 -17.88 1.74 -5.09
N GLY A 41 -17.52 0.88 -6.04
CA GLY A 41 -16.14 0.43 -6.24
C GLY A 41 -15.18 1.57 -6.59
N ALA A 42 -15.66 2.61 -7.28
CA ALA A 42 -14.87 3.81 -7.54
C ALA A 42 -14.52 4.58 -6.25
N VAL A 43 -15.48 4.72 -5.33
CA VAL A 43 -15.24 5.36 -4.02
C VAL A 43 -14.34 4.48 -3.14
N GLU A 44 -14.54 3.17 -3.16
CA GLU A 44 -13.68 2.23 -2.43
C GLU A 44 -12.23 2.26 -2.93
N LEU A 45 -12.01 2.37 -4.25
CA LEU A 45 -10.68 2.56 -4.81
C LEU A 45 -10.03 3.86 -4.34
N ILE A 46 -10.78 4.96 -4.31
CA ILE A 46 -10.28 6.24 -3.75
C ILE A 46 -9.89 6.04 -2.28
N GLY A 47 -10.69 5.31 -1.51
CA GLY A 47 -10.38 4.93 -0.13
C GLY A 47 -9.08 4.14 -0.01
N VAL A 48 -8.84 3.17 -0.90
CA VAL A 48 -7.58 2.40 -0.95
C VAL A 48 -6.39 3.29 -1.27
N VAL A 49 -6.52 4.21 -2.23
CA VAL A 49 -5.47 5.18 -2.56
C VAL A 49 -5.16 6.07 -1.36
N PHE A 50 -6.19 6.60 -0.70
CA PHE A 50 -6.00 7.44 0.48
C PHE A 50 -5.34 6.66 1.63
N GLY A 51 -5.81 5.43 1.89
CA GLY A 51 -5.21 4.54 2.88
C GLY A 51 -3.75 4.22 2.58
N PHE A 52 -3.39 4.03 1.30
CA PHE A 52 -2.00 3.80 0.90
C PHE A 52 -1.11 5.01 1.14
N ILE A 53 -1.60 6.22 0.88
CA ILE A 53 -0.88 7.46 1.18
C ILE A 53 -0.62 7.58 2.68
N LEU A 54 -1.62 7.26 3.52
CA LEU A 54 -1.46 7.26 4.98
C LEU A 54 -0.48 6.19 5.45
N LEU A 55 -0.53 4.99 4.87
CA LEU A 55 0.42 3.92 5.14
C LEU A 55 1.85 4.38 4.84
N MET A 56 2.09 4.94 3.65
CA MET A 56 3.42 5.43 3.26
C MET A 56 3.89 6.59 4.13
N SER A 57 2.96 7.46 4.55
CA SER A 57 3.27 8.54 5.49
C SER A 57 3.69 7.98 6.86
N GLY A 58 2.96 6.98 7.37
CA GLY A 58 3.29 6.29 8.61
C GLY A 58 4.62 5.53 8.53
N VAL A 59 4.88 4.86 7.41
CA VAL A 59 6.13 4.18 7.12
C VAL A 59 7.30 5.18 7.10
N GLY A 60 7.15 6.32 6.43
CA GLY A 60 8.18 7.36 6.42
C GLY A 60 8.51 7.88 7.81
N ILE A 61 7.49 8.16 8.63
CA ILE A 61 7.67 8.59 10.03
C ILE A 61 8.32 7.48 10.88
N PHE A 62 7.97 6.21 10.64
CA PHE A 62 8.54 5.07 11.36
C PHE A 62 10.01 4.87 11.03
N LEU A 63 10.39 5.00 9.75
CA LEU A 63 11.78 4.89 9.31
C LEU A 63 12.63 6.06 9.83
N ASP A 64 12.11 7.29 9.81
CA ASP A 64 12.80 8.47 10.35
C ASP A 64 13.09 8.38 11.86
N ARG A 65 12.24 7.65 12.59
CA ARG A 65 12.41 7.43 14.04
C ARG A 65 13.33 6.28 14.40
N ARG A 66 13.76 5.46 13.44
CA ARG A 66 14.58 4.27 13.68
C ARG A 66 16.04 4.55 13.33
#